data_AF-A0A174S334-F1
#
_entry.id   AF-A0A174S334-F1
#
_cell.length_a   1.000
_cell.length_b   1.000
_cell.length_c   1.000
_cell.angle_alpha   90.00
_cell.angle_beta   90.00
_cell.angle_gamma   90.00
#
_symmetry.space_group_name_H-M   'P 1'
#
loop_
_entity.id
_entity.type
_entity.pdbx_description
1 polymer ?
#
loop_
_entity_poly.entity_id
_entity_poly.type
_entity_poly.pdbx_seq_one_letter_code
_entity_poly.pdbx_strand_id
1 'polypeptide(L)'
;MVRLKYRLLPELSVDGILPLAVALIDYQDILDAGIDMPAACQAVANCIDGPVAINIIDLDAVTTTSDGIMIPSAIRSMAAADRGKIHPEFGYIPMAEIPHTDEIFAREPHLRQWDINYPGRRLFRGPDVADKAVPVHNVVITGRACNNNSGTEMMHLVTMGEILMPYVGQHVIMTGEGRLLAGESGEHISVGIGMTVAEKFGRVFSTYRYRAGDTAHGSGEQAKTLKRDIPCIVADKRTHAEFVIRALKAGMVPGRDIGCSPVNLSIARALRLPMDLDNITARAWAELQSVDITRQWLEMPVPKLTEEDVLENADEILPGVVNPRKYDVNDVVFTCFAEVGR
;
A
#
# COMPACT_ATOMS: atom_id res chain seq x y z
N MET A 1 -3.18 20.75 27.99
CA MET A 1 -2.54 20.12 26.81
C MET A 1 -3.51 19.10 26.27
N VAL A 2 -3.65 19.04 24.95
CA VAL A 2 -4.42 17.98 24.31
C VAL A 2 -3.44 16.86 23.95
N ARG A 3 -3.88 15.61 24.01
CA ARG A 3 -3.05 14.45 23.66
C ARG A 3 -3.43 13.97 22.28
N LEU A 4 -2.49 14.03 21.34
CA LEU A 4 -2.62 13.41 20.04
C LEU A 4 -2.20 11.94 20.14
N LYS A 5 -3.13 11.03 19.88
CA LYS A 5 -2.88 9.59 19.83
C LYS A 5 -2.19 9.22 18.52
N TYR A 6 -1.28 8.26 18.56
CA TYR A 6 -0.67 7.66 17.37
C TYR A 6 -0.31 6.19 17.61
N ARG A 7 -0.24 5.41 16.54
CA ARG A 7 0.24 4.03 16.53
C ARG A 7 1.72 4.01 16.17
N LEU A 8 2.53 3.25 16.90
CA LEU A 8 3.97 3.21 16.74
C LEU A 8 4.46 1.77 16.54
N LEU A 9 5.25 1.57 15.49
CA LEU A 9 6.16 0.46 15.31
C LEU A 9 7.59 0.97 15.54
N PRO A 10 8.24 0.63 16.66
CA PRO A 10 9.59 1.09 16.97
C PRO A 10 10.63 0.55 15.97
N GLU A 11 11.73 1.27 15.80
CA GLU A 11 12.93 0.77 15.11
C GLU A 11 13.41 -0.54 15.76
N LEU A 12 13.88 -1.50 14.96
CA LEU A 12 14.30 -2.85 15.39
C LEU A 12 13.19 -3.69 16.06
N SER A 13 11.93 -3.26 16.02
CA SER A 13 10.80 -4.10 16.43
C SER A 13 10.40 -5.10 15.34
N VAL A 14 9.41 -5.95 15.63
CA VAL A 14 8.94 -7.03 14.73
C VAL A 14 10.12 -7.93 14.33
N ASP A 15 10.76 -8.55 15.33
CA ASP A 15 11.95 -9.38 15.15
C ASP A 15 13.14 -8.70 14.44
N GLY A 16 13.28 -7.38 14.60
CA GLY A 16 14.42 -6.63 14.12
C GLY A 16 14.34 -6.18 12.66
N ILE A 17 13.23 -6.43 11.96
CA ILE A 17 13.15 -6.16 10.52
C ILE A 17 12.97 -4.67 10.18
N LEU A 18 12.51 -3.86 11.13
CA LEU A 18 12.23 -2.44 10.92
C LEU A 18 13.52 -1.61 10.96
N PRO A 19 13.95 -0.99 9.83
CA PRO A 19 15.19 -0.23 9.78
C PRO A 19 15.06 1.19 10.36
N LEU A 20 13.83 1.66 10.58
CA LEU A 20 13.49 2.91 11.25
C LEU A 20 12.12 2.75 11.93
N ALA A 21 11.75 3.68 12.80
CA ALA A 21 10.41 3.70 13.37
C ALA A 21 9.36 4.05 12.31
N VAL A 22 8.14 3.55 12.47
CA VAL A 22 6.97 3.93 11.67
C VAL A 22 5.87 4.37 12.62
N ALA A 23 5.39 5.61 12.45
CA ALA A 23 4.30 6.18 13.21
C ALA A 23 3.10 6.46 12.31
N LEU A 24 1.92 6.02 12.73
CA LEU A 24 0.66 6.23 12.01
C LEU A 24 -0.31 7.02 12.88
N ILE A 25 -0.91 8.07 12.33
CA ILE A 25 -1.81 8.98 13.05
C ILE A 25 -3.19 8.91 12.41
N ASP A 26 -4.24 8.79 13.20
CA ASP A 26 -5.60 8.92 12.69
C ASP A 26 -5.90 10.39 12.39
N TYR A 27 -6.41 10.68 11.20
CA TYR A 27 -6.81 12.03 10.82
C TYR A 27 -7.90 12.57 11.75
N GLN A 28 -8.79 11.73 12.28
CA GLN A 28 -9.81 12.17 13.23
C GLN A 28 -9.20 12.67 14.55
N ASP A 29 -8.13 12.03 15.04
CA ASP A 29 -7.44 12.47 16.26
C ASP A 29 -6.79 13.86 16.07
N ILE A 30 -6.42 14.22 14.84
CA ILE A 30 -5.89 15.56 14.48
C ILE A 30 -7.00 16.60 14.54
N LEU A 31 -8.17 16.27 13.97
CA LEU A 31 -9.35 17.15 14.01
C LEU A 31 -9.81 17.40 15.45
N ASP A 32 -9.89 16.33 16.26
CA ASP A 32 -10.27 16.40 17.67
C ASP A 32 -9.25 17.21 18.50
N ALA A 33 -7.97 17.14 18.13
CA ALA A 33 -6.92 17.93 18.74
C ALA A 33 -6.94 19.42 18.34
N GLY A 34 -7.63 19.77 17.24
CA GLY A 34 -7.75 21.14 16.75
C GLY A 34 -6.45 21.69 16.16
N ILE A 35 -5.60 20.83 15.60
CA ILE A 35 -4.33 21.19 14.95
C ILE A 35 -4.35 20.80 13.47
N ASP A 36 -3.36 21.25 12.70
CA ASP A 36 -3.18 20.83 11.32
C ASP A 36 -2.27 19.59 11.19
N MET A 37 -2.23 19.01 9.99
CA MET A 37 -1.43 17.81 9.70
C MET A 37 0.08 18.03 9.89
N PRO A 38 0.71 19.14 9.43
CA PRO A 38 2.11 19.42 9.73
C PRO A 38 2.42 19.48 11.23
N ALA A 39 1.58 20.17 12.02
CA ALA A 39 1.76 20.27 13.47
C ALA A 39 1.62 18.91 14.15
N ALA A 40 0.69 18.07 13.70
CA ALA A 40 0.55 16.69 14.19
C ALA A 40 1.80 15.83 13.91
N CYS A 41 2.34 15.88 12.68
CA CYS A 41 3.59 15.21 12.36
C CYS A 41 4.76 15.71 13.22
N GLN A 42 4.87 17.03 13.42
CA GLN A 42 5.93 17.60 14.25
C GLN A 42 5.79 17.22 15.72
N ALA A 43 4.57 17.13 16.25
CA ALA A 43 4.31 16.68 17.61
C ALA A 43 4.77 15.23 17.84
N VAL A 44 4.45 14.33 16.90
CA VAL A 44 4.93 12.93 16.95
C VAL A 44 6.44 12.85 16.77
N ALA A 45 7.02 13.64 15.86
CA ALA A 45 8.47 13.70 15.67
C ALA A 45 9.18 14.06 16.98
N ASN A 46 8.69 15.05 17.74
CA ASN A 46 9.28 15.47 19.01
C ASN A 46 9.32 14.35 20.07
N CYS A 47 8.48 13.32 19.95
CA CYS A 47 8.46 12.17 20.85
C CYS A 47 9.47 11.08 20.48
N ILE A 48 10.15 11.18 19.34
CA ILE A 48 11.01 10.13 18.78
C ILE A 48 12.41 10.69 18.50
N ASP A 49 13.41 10.17 19.22
CA ASP A 49 14.81 10.60 19.08
C ASP A 49 15.49 10.00 17.82
N GLY A 50 14.93 8.92 17.27
CA GLY A 50 15.43 8.21 16.10
C GLY A 50 14.84 8.67 14.76
N PRO A 51 15.26 8.04 13.64
CA PRO A 51 14.60 8.21 12.35
C PRO A 51 13.19 7.61 12.38
N VAL A 52 12.22 8.31 11.82
CA VAL A 52 10.83 7.87 11.76
C VAL A 52 10.15 8.29 10.46
N ALA A 53 9.39 7.36 9.88
CA ALA A 53 8.41 7.63 8.84
C ALA A 53 7.05 7.85 9.50
N ILE A 54 6.36 8.94 9.15
CA ILE A 54 5.08 9.33 9.75
C ILE A 54 4.03 9.38 8.65
N ASN A 55 2.93 8.64 8.79
CA ASN A 55 1.78 8.73 7.88
C ASN A 55 0.52 9.15 8.64
N ILE A 56 -0.23 10.08 8.07
CA ILE A 56 -1.57 10.44 8.56
C ILE A 56 -2.59 9.67 7.73
N ILE A 57 -3.48 8.93 8.38
CA ILE A 57 -4.45 8.04 7.74
C ILE A 57 -5.86 8.47 8.13
N ASP A 58 -6.71 8.67 7.14
CA ASP A 58 -8.13 8.98 7.25
C ASP A 58 -8.93 7.68 7.05
N LEU A 59 -9.57 7.19 8.12
CA LEU A 59 -10.34 5.93 8.11
C LEU A 59 -11.73 6.09 7.45
N ASP A 60 -12.18 7.32 7.23
CA ASP A 60 -13.44 7.64 6.55
C ASP A 60 -13.28 7.88 5.04
N ALA A 61 -12.03 7.99 4.58
CA ALA A 61 -11.68 8.08 3.17
C ALA A 61 -11.53 6.71 2.49
N VAL A 62 -11.15 6.74 1.21
CA VAL A 62 -10.72 5.58 0.41
C VAL A 62 -9.43 5.89 -0.35
N THR A 63 -8.67 4.85 -0.65
CA THR A 63 -7.53 4.89 -1.56
C THR A 63 -7.50 3.65 -2.45
N THR A 64 -6.51 3.57 -3.34
CA THR A 64 -6.26 2.42 -4.20
C THR A 64 -4.90 1.82 -3.91
N THR A 65 -4.80 0.49 -4.01
CA THR A 65 -3.52 -0.17 -4.18
C THR A 65 -2.95 0.12 -5.57
N SER A 66 -1.66 -0.13 -5.79
CA SER A 66 -0.98 0.16 -7.05
C SER A 66 -1.54 -0.66 -8.21
N ASP A 67 -2.07 -1.84 -7.91
CA ASP A 67 -2.80 -2.71 -8.84
C ASP A 67 -4.32 -2.43 -8.87
N GLY A 68 -4.78 -1.36 -8.24
CA GLY A 68 -6.13 -0.81 -8.41
C GLY A 68 -7.21 -1.35 -7.48
N ILE A 69 -6.88 -2.00 -6.36
CA ILE A 69 -7.84 -2.47 -5.36
C ILE A 69 -8.20 -1.33 -4.41
N MET A 70 -9.49 -1.02 -4.23
CA MET A 70 -9.91 0.05 -3.33
C MET A 70 -10.01 -0.39 -1.87
N ILE A 71 -9.42 0.40 -0.98
CA ILE A 71 -9.31 0.15 0.47
C ILE A 71 -10.04 1.27 1.25
N PRO A 72 -10.81 0.96 2.31
CA PRO A 72 -11.62 1.92 3.06
C PRO A 72 -10.83 2.71 4.10
N SER A 73 -9.76 3.35 3.64
CA SER A 73 -9.03 4.40 4.33
C SER A 73 -8.08 5.05 3.33
N ALA A 74 -7.50 6.22 3.64
CA ALA A 74 -6.49 6.82 2.79
C ALA A 74 -5.36 7.51 3.56
N ILE A 75 -4.14 7.53 3.00
CA ILE A 75 -3.08 8.40 3.51
C ILE A 75 -3.42 9.84 3.10
N ARG A 76 -3.40 10.76 4.07
CA ARG A 76 -3.65 12.20 3.88
C ARG A 76 -2.38 13.01 3.73
N SER A 77 -1.29 12.54 4.32
CA SER A 77 0.05 13.09 4.16
C SER A 77 1.08 12.09 4.66
N MET A 78 2.31 12.25 4.20
CA MET A 78 3.46 11.54 4.73
C MET A 78 4.55 12.53 5.16
N ALA A 79 5.31 12.14 6.16
CA ALA A 79 6.45 12.86 6.67
C ALA A 79 7.63 11.90 6.94
N ALA A 80 8.83 12.47 6.98
CA ALA A 80 10.02 11.84 7.52
C ALA A 80 10.58 12.76 8.60
N ALA A 81 11.04 12.19 9.71
CA ALA A 81 11.65 12.93 10.79
C ALA A 81 12.88 12.21 11.36
N ASP A 82 13.77 12.98 11.98
CA ASP A 82 14.94 12.46 12.69
C ASP A 82 15.27 13.41 13.85
N ARG A 83 15.44 12.88 15.07
CA ARG A 83 15.74 13.66 16.30
C ARG A 83 14.79 14.83 16.53
N GLY A 84 13.48 14.58 16.43
CA GLY A 84 12.47 15.62 16.63
C GLY A 84 12.41 16.69 15.55
N LYS A 85 13.03 16.50 14.39
CA LYS A 85 13.01 17.48 13.30
C LYS A 85 12.39 16.90 12.05
N ILE A 86 11.62 17.74 11.35
CA ILE A 86 11.14 17.52 9.99
C ILE A 86 11.82 18.57 9.10
N HIS A 87 12.39 18.16 7.98
CA HIS A 87 13.01 19.09 7.04
C HIS A 87 11.90 19.99 6.43
N PRO A 88 12.06 21.33 6.43
CA PRO A 88 10.98 22.22 6.02
C PRO A 88 10.56 22.08 4.56
N GLU A 89 11.51 21.79 3.67
CA GLU A 89 11.24 21.65 2.23
C GLU A 89 10.95 20.21 1.77
N PHE A 90 11.71 19.22 2.26
CA PHE A 90 11.63 17.84 1.79
C PHE A 90 10.97 16.87 2.79
N GLY A 91 10.66 17.30 4.01
CA GLY A 91 10.31 16.41 5.11
C GLY A 91 8.82 16.09 5.23
N TYR A 92 7.95 16.76 4.48
CA TYR A 92 6.49 16.62 4.57
C TYR A 92 5.84 16.88 3.21
N ILE A 93 4.80 16.10 2.88
CA ILE A 93 3.95 16.37 1.72
C ILE A 93 2.52 15.84 1.94
N PRO A 94 1.48 16.63 1.59
CA PRO A 94 0.10 16.17 1.60
C PRO A 94 -0.22 15.29 0.39
N MET A 95 -1.24 14.45 0.53
CA MET A 95 -1.81 13.65 -0.53
C MET A 95 -2.94 14.40 -1.22
N ALA A 96 -3.03 14.28 -2.54
CA ALA A 96 -4.06 14.98 -3.32
C ALA A 96 -5.42 14.26 -3.20
N GLU A 97 -6.48 15.06 -3.11
CA GLU A 97 -7.84 14.57 -3.31
C GLU A 97 -8.10 14.37 -4.80
N ILE A 98 -8.66 13.22 -5.16
CA ILE A 98 -9.10 12.95 -6.52
C ILE A 98 -10.58 13.31 -6.63
N PRO A 99 -10.95 14.21 -7.56
CA PRO A 99 -12.33 14.63 -7.70
C PRO A 99 -13.20 13.50 -8.25
N HIS A 100 -14.38 13.33 -7.68
CA HIS A 100 -15.39 12.40 -8.18
C HIS A 100 -16.09 13.00 -9.40
N THR A 101 -15.68 12.59 -10.60
CA THR A 101 -16.16 13.14 -11.88
C THR A 101 -16.19 12.06 -12.96
N ASP A 102 -17.15 12.15 -13.89
CA ASP A 102 -17.28 11.20 -15.01
C ASP A 102 -15.99 11.05 -15.82
N GLU A 103 -15.21 12.13 -15.97
CA GLU A 103 -13.93 12.11 -16.67
C GLU A 103 -12.91 11.18 -15.98
N ILE A 104 -12.83 11.24 -14.64
CA ILE A 104 -11.94 10.37 -13.88
C ILE A 104 -12.38 8.91 -14.02
N PHE A 105 -13.68 8.62 -13.92
CA PHE A 105 -14.20 7.26 -14.09
C PHE A 105 -13.98 6.70 -15.49
N ALA A 106 -14.07 7.53 -16.52
CA ALA A 106 -13.79 7.13 -17.91
C ALA A 106 -12.31 6.79 -18.13
N ARG A 107 -11.40 7.54 -17.50
CA ARG A 107 -9.94 7.32 -17.58
C ARG A 107 -9.44 6.19 -16.69
N GLU A 108 -10.14 5.93 -15.59
CA GLU A 108 -9.71 5.01 -14.53
C GLU A 108 -10.81 3.99 -14.20
N PRO A 109 -11.01 2.96 -15.06
CA PRO A 109 -12.12 2.02 -14.93
C PRO A 109 -12.17 1.26 -13.60
N HIS A 110 -11.03 1.09 -12.91
CA HIS A 110 -10.96 0.45 -11.60
C HIS A 110 -11.76 1.21 -10.52
N LEU A 111 -12.01 2.52 -10.71
CA LEU A 111 -12.76 3.34 -9.78
C LEU A 111 -14.26 3.06 -9.73
N ARG A 112 -14.80 2.19 -10.60
CA ARG A 112 -16.19 1.69 -10.42
C ARG A 112 -16.41 1.04 -9.05
N GLN A 113 -15.35 0.53 -8.42
CA GLN A 113 -15.37 0.05 -7.04
C GLN A 113 -15.79 1.13 -6.04
N TRP A 114 -15.52 2.40 -6.32
CA TRP A 114 -15.75 3.52 -5.42
C TRP A 114 -17.24 3.64 -5.11
N ASP A 115 -18.08 3.71 -6.14
CA ASP A 115 -19.53 3.87 -5.96
C ASP A 115 -20.20 2.58 -5.49
N ILE A 116 -19.67 1.42 -5.89
CA ILE A 116 -20.26 0.12 -5.53
C ILE A 116 -19.96 -0.23 -4.08
N ASN A 117 -18.71 -0.07 -3.65
CA ASN A 117 -18.25 -0.57 -2.34
C ASN A 117 -18.20 0.53 -1.28
N TYR A 118 -17.98 1.79 -1.68
CA TYR A 118 -17.65 2.88 -0.77
C TYR A 118 -18.35 4.21 -1.14
N PRO A 119 -19.68 4.21 -1.33
CA PRO A 119 -20.41 5.37 -1.81
C PRO A 119 -20.22 6.58 -0.89
N GLY A 120 -19.94 7.75 -1.49
CA GLY A 120 -19.83 9.02 -0.77
C GLY A 120 -18.51 9.25 -0.03
N ARG A 121 -17.60 8.27 0.02
CA ARG A 121 -16.26 8.47 0.60
C ARG A 121 -15.38 9.33 -0.30
N ARG A 122 -14.42 10.06 0.26
CA ARG A 122 -13.45 10.87 -0.49
C ARG A 122 -12.23 10.03 -0.87
N LEU A 123 -11.69 10.22 -2.07
CA LEU A 123 -10.52 9.50 -2.57
C LEU A 123 -9.25 10.33 -2.42
N PHE A 124 -8.25 9.79 -1.73
CA PHE A 124 -6.89 10.36 -1.68
C PHE A 124 -5.87 9.35 -2.20
N ARG A 125 -4.85 9.83 -2.90
CA ARG A 125 -3.76 8.99 -3.43
C ARG A 125 -2.40 9.62 -3.17
N GLY A 126 -1.50 9.65 -4.15
CA GLY A 126 -0.23 10.35 -4.07
C GLY A 126 -0.38 11.87 -4.06
N PRO A 127 0.73 12.60 -3.85
CA PRO A 127 0.75 14.05 -3.89
C PRO A 127 0.48 14.60 -5.29
N ASP A 128 -0.02 15.83 -5.36
CA ASP A 128 -0.08 16.59 -6.61
C ASP A 128 1.36 16.82 -7.10
N VAL A 129 1.58 16.71 -8.40
CA VAL A 129 2.89 16.96 -9.02
C VAL A 129 3.39 18.36 -8.74
N ALA A 130 2.49 19.35 -8.64
CA ALA A 130 2.84 20.73 -8.34
C ALA A 130 3.43 20.91 -6.94
N ASP A 131 3.08 20.04 -5.99
CA ASP A 131 3.51 20.12 -4.59
C ASP A 131 4.80 19.31 -4.33
N LYS A 132 5.28 18.55 -5.32
CA LYS A 132 6.45 17.68 -5.18
C LYS A 132 7.75 18.47 -5.28
N ALA A 133 8.51 18.49 -4.18
CA ALA A 133 9.90 18.93 -4.20
C ALA A 133 10.83 17.98 -4.99
N VAL A 134 10.54 16.67 -4.94
CA VAL A 134 11.25 15.65 -5.73
C VAL A 134 10.32 15.14 -6.84
N PRO A 135 10.55 15.47 -8.13
CA PRO A 135 9.56 15.24 -9.18
C PRO A 135 9.39 13.76 -9.56
N VAL A 136 10.45 12.95 -9.39
CA VAL A 136 10.50 11.57 -9.90
C VAL A 136 9.74 10.59 -8.99
N HIS A 137 9.83 10.77 -7.67
CA HIS A 137 9.26 9.86 -6.68
C HIS A 137 8.31 10.59 -5.74
N ASN A 138 7.31 9.88 -5.21
CA ASN A 138 6.49 10.39 -4.13
C ASN A 138 7.27 10.13 -2.83
N VAL A 139 8.13 11.07 -2.44
CA VAL A 139 9.11 10.87 -1.36
C VAL A 139 9.25 12.10 -0.47
N VAL A 140 9.47 11.85 0.82
CA VAL A 140 9.90 12.86 1.81
C VAL A 140 11.12 12.35 2.59
N ILE A 141 12.02 13.27 2.93
CA ILE A 141 13.32 12.97 3.51
C ILE A 141 13.65 13.97 4.63
N THR A 142 14.06 13.44 5.78
CA THR A 142 14.68 14.22 6.86
C THR A 142 15.77 13.40 7.55
N GLY A 143 16.99 13.94 7.59
CA GLY A 143 18.11 13.28 8.27
C GLY A 143 18.34 11.87 7.73
N ARG A 144 18.27 10.87 8.60
CA ARG A 144 18.42 9.45 8.24
C ARG A 144 17.14 8.82 7.69
N ALA A 145 15.97 9.43 7.85
CA ALA A 145 14.68 8.85 7.46
C ALA A 145 14.26 9.26 6.04
N CYS A 146 13.78 8.29 5.28
CA CYS A 146 13.11 8.47 4.00
C CYS A 146 11.77 7.72 4.03
N ASN A 147 10.71 8.41 3.63
CA ASN A 147 9.37 7.84 3.50
C ASN A 147 8.90 8.04 2.05
N ASN A 148 8.76 6.94 1.32
CA ASN A 148 8.68 6.88 -0.13
C ASN A 148 7.42 6.16 -0.62
N ASN A 149 7.16 6.26 -1.92
CA ASN A 149 6.03 5.68 -2.63
C ASN A 149 4.68 5.97 -1.95
N SER A 150 4.52 7.23 -1.53
CA SER A 150 3.33 7.72 -0.82
C SER A 150 3.07 7.00 0.50
N GLY A 151 4.13 6.72 1.27
CA GLY A 151 4.00 6.17 2.61
C GLY A 151 4.09 4.66 2.71
N THR A 152 4.43 3.93 1.64
CA THR A 152 4.41 2.44 1.63
C THR A 152 5.78 1.80 1.51
N GLU A 153 6.84 2.59 1.37
CA GLU A 153 8.24 2.13 1.37
C GLU A 153 9.07 3.07 2.20
N MET A 154 9.78 2.56 3.21
CA MET A 154 10.53 3.39 4.14
C MET A 154 11.99 2.95 4.18
N MET A 155 12.90 3.90 4.22
CA MET A 155 14.34 3.64 4.14
C MET A 155 15.11 4.41 5.21
N HIS A 156 16.08 3.74 5.83
CA HIS A 156 17.09 4.37 6.66
C HIS A 156 18.33 4.66 5.79
N LEU A 157 18.52 5.94 5.43
CA LEU A 157 19.45 6.38 4.38
C LEU A 157 20.93 6.15 4.67
N VAL A 158 21.34 5.91 5.92
CA VAL A 158 22.74 5.65 6.27
C VAL A 158 23.08 4.16 6.25
N THR A 159 22.19 3.32 6.77
CA THR A 159 22.36 1.85 6.78
C THR A 159 21.89 1.21 5.49
N MET A 160 21.17 1.97 4.64
CA MET A 160 20.47 1.50 3.44
C MET A 160 19.43 0.41 3.72
N GLY A 161 18.99 0.28 4.98
CA GLY A 161 17.90 -0.61 5.33
C GLY A 161 16.58 -0.10 4.76
N GLU A 162 15.85 -0.95 4.06
CA GLU A 162 14.55 -0.66 3.44
C GLU A 162 13.49 -1.61 4.01
N ILE A 163 12.25 -1.13 4.11
CA ILE A 163 11.09 -1.96 4.41
C ILE A 163 9.91 -1.59 3.51
N LEU A 164 9.21 -2.61 3.02
CA LEU A 164 7.93 -2.44 2.35
C LEU A 164 6.80 -2.52 3.39
N MET A 165 5.92 -1.53 3.39
CA MET A 165 4.70 -1.56 4.19
C MET A 165 3.48 -1.26 3.29
N PRO A 166 3.07 -2.22 2.43
CA PRO A 166 1.90 -2.08 1.58
C PRO A 166 0.66 -1.63 2.36
N TYR A 167 -0.14 -0.79 1.71
CA TYR A 167 -1.20 -0.04 2.37
C TYR A 167 -2.21 -0.88 3.17
N VAL A 168 -2.55 -2.08 2.71
CA VAL A 168 -3.51 -2.96 3.43
C VAL A 168 -2.99 -3.32 4.83
N GLY A 169 -1.67 -3.48 5.00
CA GLY A 169 -1.07 -3.68 6.32
C GLY A 169 -1.21 -2.45 7.22
N GLN A 170 -1.04 -1.25 6.67
CA GLN A 170 -1.25 0.00 7.40
C GLN A 170 -2.72 0.20 7.80
N HIS A 171 -3.66 -0.19 6.93
CA HIS A 171 -5.08 -0.21 7.25
C HIS A 171 -5.38 -1.09 8.46
N VAL A 172 -4.86 -2.33 8.48
CA VAL A 172 -4.98 -3.26 9.63
C VAL A 172 -4.37 -2.69 10.90
N ILE A 173 -3.21 -2.02 10.81
CA ILE A 173 -2.58 -1.34 11.94
C ILE A 173 -3.49 -0.25 12.53
N MET A 174 -4.13 0.53 11.66
CA MET A 174 -4.97 1.64 12.10
C MET A 174 -6.30 1.18 12.70
N THR A 175 -6.95 0.18 12.11
CA THR A 175 -8.18 -0.40 12.67
C THR A 175 -7.88 -1.16 13.97
N GLY A 176 -6.67 -1.71 14.12
CA GLY A 176 -6.32 -2.59 15.24
C GLY A 176 -7.01 -3.95 15.16
N GLU A 177 -7.57 -4.28 14.00
CA GLU A 177 -8.34 -5.48 13.73
C GLU A 177 -7.63 -6.33 12.68
N GLY A 178 -7.22 -7.54 13.06
CA GLY A 178 -6.62 -8.52 12.16
C GLY A 178 -5.16 -8.84 12.50
N ARG A 179 -4.47 -9.44 11.53
CA ARG A 179 -3.12 -9.97 11.70
C ARG A 179 -2.17 -9.41 10.66
N LEU A 180 -0.92 -9.31 11.05
CA LEU A 180 0.19 -8.91 10.19
C LEU A 180 1.06 -10.11 9.86
N LEU A 181 1.64 -10.11 8.67
CA LEU A 181 2.74 -10.98 8.28
C LEU A 181 4.00 -10.14 8.17
N ALA A 182 5.08 -10.62 8.77
CA ALA A 182 6.39 -10.01 8.68
C ALA A 182 7.41 -11.02 8.14
N GLY A 183 8.19 -10.63 7.14
CA GLY A 183 9.14 -11.51 6.46
C GLY A 183 9.76 -10.84 5.24
N GLU A 184 10.28 -11.62 4.30
CA GLU A 184 10.82 -11.11 3.04
C GLU A 184 9.73 -11.00 1.99
N SER A 185 9.77 -9.98 1.13
CA SER A 185 8.72 -9.78 0.14
C SER A 185 8.60 -10.94 -0.84
N GLY A 186 9.73 -11.57 -1.20
CA GLY A 186 9.75 -12.69 -2.11
C GLY A 186 9.49 -12.30 -3.58
N GLU A 187 9.61 -13.30 -4.44
CA GLU A 187 9.58 -13.12 -5.90
C GLU A 187 8.22 -12.64 -6.41
N HIS A 188 7.13 -13.15 -5.82
CA HIS A 188 5.78 -12.79 -6.24
C HIS A 188 5.39 -11.36 -5.88
N ILE A 189 5.75 -10.87 -4.68
CA ILE A 189 5.50 -9.47 -4.33
C ILE A 189 6.39 -8.57 -5.21
N SER A 190 7.65 -8.97 -5.43
CA SER A 190 8.55 -8.27 -6.34
C SER A 190 7.96 -8.11 -7.73
N VAL A 191 7.37 -9.15 -8.33
CA VAL A 191 6.65 -9.04 -9.62
C VAL A 191 5.36 -8.23 -9.47
N GLY A 192 4.57 -8.51 -8.44
CA GLY A 192 3.22 -7.95 -8.26
C GLY A 192 3.18 -6.43 -8.09
N ILE A 193 4.18 -5.82 -7.43
CA ILE A 193 4.28 -4.36 -7.27
C ILE A 193 4.35 -3.64 -8.63
N GLY A 194 4.88 -4.31 -9.66
CA GLY A 194 4.96 -3.78 -11.01
C GLY A 194 3.62 -3.80 -11.76
N MET A 195 2.66 -4.62 -11.36
CA MET A 195 1.41 -4.85 -12.09
C MET A 195 0.39 -3.75 -11.78
N THR A 196 0.64 -2.56 -12.33
CA THR A 196 -0.06 -1.33 -11.95
C THR A 196 -1.30 -1.03 -12.80
N VAL A 197 -2.05 0.00 -12.38
CA VAL A 197 -3.14 0.61 -13.17
C VAL A 197 -2.83 2.06 -13.50
N ALA A 198 -3.60 2.63 -14.43
CA ALA A 198 -3.52 4.04 -14.78
C ALA A 198 -4.15 4.88 -13.67
N GLU A 199 -3.40 5.80 -13.07
CA GLU A 199 -3.93 6.67 -12.00
C GLU A 199 -3.48 8.11 -12.18
N LYS A 200 -4.39 9.05 -11.95
CA LYS A 200 -4.04 10.41 -11.56
C LYS A 200 -3.44 10.38 -10.17
N PHE A 201 -2.24 10.95 -10.03
CA PHE A 201 -1.52 11.02 -8.77
C PHE A 201 -1.46 9.66 -8.06
N GLY A 202 -1.14 8.59 -8.80
CA GLY A 202 -0.98 7.26 -8.23
C GLY A 202 0.13 7.18 -7.19
N ARG A 203 0.13 6.10 -6.40
CA ARG A 203 1.06 5.95 -5.25
C ARG A 203 2.53 5.96 -5.65
N VAL A 204 2.85 5.41 -6.81
CA VAL A 204 4.21 5.33 -7.35
C VAL A 204 4.39 6.31 -8.51
N PHE A 205 3.39 6.41 -9.39
CA PHE A 205 3.44 7.24 -10.59
C PHE A 205 2.37 8.31 -10.56
N SER A 206 2.79 9.57 -10.69
CA SER A 206 1.85 10.70 -10.62
C SER A 206 1.04 10.93 -11.91
N THR A 207 1.22 10.09 -12.95
CA THR A 207 0.62 10.26 -14.29
C THR A 207 0.18 8.92 -14.87
N TYR A 208 -0.75 8.95 -15.85
CA TYR A 208 -1.35 7.81 -16.56
C TYR A 208 -0.39 7.03 -17.47
N ARG A 209 0.79 6.64 -16.98
CA ARG A 209 1.82 5.98 -17.80
C ARG A 209 1.50 4.53 -18.14
N TYR A 210 0.84 3.83 -17.23
CA TYR A 210 0.57 2.39 -17.36
C TYR A 210 -0.93 2.15 -17.42
N ARG A 211 -1.31 0.94 -17.85
CA ARG A 211 -2.70 0.47 -17.88
C ARG A 211 -2.79 -0.89 -17.21
N ALA A 212 -4.00 -1.29 -16.82
CA ALA A 212 -4.25 -2.66 -16.39
C ALA A 212 -3.77 -3.65 -17.48
N GLY A 213 -3.08 -4.72 -17.05
CA GLY A 213 -2.43 -5.69 -17.94
C GLY A 213 -1.01 -5.31 -18.38
N ASP A 214 -0.49 -4.16 -17.95
CA ASP A 214 0.91 -3.77 -18.13
C ASP A 214 1.71 -3.96 -16.83
N THR A 215 3.03 -3.87 -16.95
CA THR A 215 3.96 -3.80 -15.83
C THR A 215 4.68 -2.46 -15.82
N ALA A 216 5.02 -1.95 -14.65
CA ALA A 216 5.82 -0.75 -14.48
C ALA A 216 7.34 -1.03 -14.42
N HIS A 217 7.75 -2.28 -14.17
CA HIS A 217 9.17 -2.64 -14.15
C HIS A 217 9.72 -2.71 -15.57
N GLY A 218 9.12 -3.55 -16.44
CA GLY A 218 9.61 -3.79 -17.79
C GLY A 218 10.95 -4.50 -17.84
N SER A 219 11.29 -5.26 -16.80
CA SER A 219 12.59 -5.93 -16.64
C SER A 219 12.53 -7.44 -16.90
N GLY A 220 11.39 -7.96 -17.37
CA GLY A 220 11.24 -9.38 -17.71
C GLY A 220 11.60 -10.29 -16.53
N GLU A 221 12.47 -11.28 -16.75
CA GLU A 221 12.79 -12.23 -15.68
C GLU A 221 13.41 -11.58 -14.43
N GLN A 222 14.11 -10.44 -14.58
CA GLN A 222 14.72 -9.75 -13.43
C GLN A 222 13.70 -9.09 -12.51
N ALA A 223 12.43 -8.96 -12.92
CA ALA A 223 11.39 -8.38 -12.07
C ALA A 223 11.21 -9.14 -10.75
N LYS A 224 11.42 -10.46 -10.74
CA LYS A 224 11.36 -11.27 -9.53
C LYS A 224 12.43 -10.95 -8.50
N THR A 225 13.53 -10.31 -8.90
CA THR A 225 14.68 -10.03 -8.01
C THR A 225 14.73 -8.59 -7.50
N LEU A 226 13.93 -7.67 -8.06
CA LEU A 226 14.02 -6.23 -7.75
C LEU A 226 13.78 -5.91 -6.28
N LYS A 227 12.80 -6.59 -5.66
CA LYS A 227 12.39 -6.35 -4.28
C LYS A 227 12.38 -7.61 -3.42
N ARG A 228 12.73 -8.77 -3.97
CA ARG A 228 12.62 -10.10 -3.32
C ARG A 228 13.13 -10.13 -1.89
N ASP A 229 14.30 -9.53 -1.68
CA ASP A 229 15.04 -9.63 -0.43
C ASP A 229 14.75 -8.45 0.51
N ILE A 230 13.81 -7.56 0.15
CA ILE A 230 13.40 -6.44 1.00
C ILE A 230 12.43 -6.96 2.08
N PRO A 231 12.70 -6.67 3.37
CA PRO A 231 11.76 -6.94 4.45
C PRO A 231 10.41 -6.27 4.20
N CYS A 232 9.33 -6.90 4.66
CA CYS A 232 7.99 -6.34 4.55
C CYS A 232 7.12 -6.64 5.77
N ILE A 233 6.20 -5.73 6.04
CA ILE A 233 5.07 -5.92 6.95
C ILE A 233 3.79 -5.72 6.14
N VAL A 234 3.00 -6.77 6.03
CA VAL A 234 1.76 -6.79 5.23
C VAL A 234 0.60 -7.28 6.06
N ALA A 235 -0.64 -7.02 5.62
CA ALA A 235 -1.80 -7.71 6.15
C ALA A 235 -1.74 -9.21 5.85
N ASP A 236 -2.38 -10.03 6.67
CA ASP A 236 -2.51 -11.45 6.35
C ASP A 236 -3.26 -11.69 5.02
N LYS A 237 -2.97 -12.85 4.41
CA LYS A 237 -3.47 -13.18 3.07
C LYS A 237 -4.99 -13.22 3.03
N ARG A 238 -5.65 -13.63 4.13
CA ARG A 238 -7.13 -13.61 4.25
C ARG A 238 -7.65 -12.17 4.11
N THR A 239 -7.16 -11.24 4.92
CA THR A 239 -7.60 -9.84 4.87
C THR A 239 -7.38 -9.23 3.49
N HIS A 240 -6.23 -9.53 2.87
CA HIS A 240 -5.96 -9.03 1.53
C HIS A 240 -6.91 -9.64 0.48
N ALA A 241 -7.19 -10.94 0.57
CA ALA A 241 -8.13 -11.62 -0.32
C ALA A 241 -9.54 -11.04 -0.23
N GLU A 242 -10.01 -10.66 0.96
CA GLU A 242 -11.34 -10.04 1.14
C GLU A 242 -11.52 -8.78 0.28
N PHE A 243 -10.49 -7.91 0.22
CA PHE A 243 -10.53 -6.71 -0.61
C PHE A 243 -10.50 -7.03 -2.11
N VAL A 244 -9.70 -8.01 -2.53
CA VAL A 244 -9.65 -8.43 -3.93
C VAL A 244 -10.96 -9.06 -4.36
N ILE A 245 -11.54 -9.96 -3.56
CA ILE A 245 -12.84 -10.59 -3.83
C ILE A 245 -13.93 -9.52 -3.96
N ARG A 246 -13.94 -8.52 -3.06
CA ARG A 246 -14.87 -7.38 -3.14
C ARG A 246 -14.72 -6.62 -4.45
N ALA A 247 -13.50 -6.37 -4.92
CA ALA A 247 -13.24 -5.74 -6.21
C ALA A 247 -13.78 -6.59 -7.37
N LEU A 248 -13.51 -7.90 -7.37
CA LEU A 248 -13.99 -8.82 -8.41
C LEU A 248 -15.52 -8.89 -8.46
N LYS A 249 -16.19 -8.88 -7.30
CA LYS A 249 -17.67 -8.84 -7.19
C LYS A 249 -18.27 -7.52 -7.68
N ALA A 250 -17.52 -6.42 -7.58
CA ALA A 250 -17.88 -5.15 -8.21
C ALA A 250 -17.66 -5.15 -9.74
N GLY A 251 -17.33 -6.31 -10.33
CA GLY A 251 -17.18 -6.50 -11.77
C GLY A 251 -15.80 -6.12 -12.31
N MET A 252 -14.79 -6.01 -11.44
CA MET A 252 -13.40 -5.79 -11.88
C MET A 252 -12.85 -7.05 -12.52
N VAL A 253 -12.18 -6.90 -13.67
CA VAL A 253 -11.51 -8.00 -14.37
C VAL A 253 -10.00 -7.77 -14.36
N PRO A 254 -9.21 -8.69 -13.76
CA PRO A 254 -7.75 -8.63 -13.81
C PRO A 254 -7.23 -8.58 -15.24
N GLY A 255 -6.25 -7.71 -15.47
CA GLY A 255 -5.67 -7.46 -16.79
C GLY A 255 -6.44 -6.42 -17.61
N ARG A 256 -7.68 -6.07 -17.27
CA ARG A 256 -8.49 -5.07 -17.98
C ARG A 256 -8.87 -3.85 -17.15
N ASP A 257 -9.42 -4.10 -15.98
CA ASP A 257 -9.89 -3.05 -15.08
C ASP A 257 -8.88 -2.82 -13.96
N ILE A 258 -8.39 -3.90 -13.34
CA ILE A 258 -7.36 -3.90 -12.28
C ILE A 258 -6.08 -4.59 -12.76
N GLY A 259 -4.97 -4.35 -12.07
CA GLY A 259 -3.66 -4.91 -12.40
C GLY A 259 -3.66 -6.43 -12.42
N CYS A 260 -2.85 -7.02 -13.29
CA CYS A 260 -2.67 -8.46 -13.41
C CYS A 260 -1.66 -8.99 -12.37
N SER A 261 -1.74 -8.53 -11.12
CA SER A 261 -0.85 -8.97 -10.05
C SER A 261 -1.03 -10.48 -9.78
N PRO A 262 0.03 -11.20 -9.33
CA PRO A 262 -0.05 -12.61 -8.97
C PRO A 262 -1.24 -12.95 -8.08
N VAL A 263 -1.53 -12.11 -7.08
CA VAL A 263 -2.67 -12.29 -6.17
C VAL A 263 -4.01 -12.18 -6.90
N ASN A 264 -4.21 -11.11 -7.68
CA ASN A 264 -5.48 -10.87 -8.40
C ASN A 264 -5.80 -12.02 -9.35
N LEU A 265 -4.78 -12.51 -10.07
CA LEU A 265 -4.90 -13.63 -10.99
C LEU A 265 -5.19 -14.96 -10.26
N SER A 266 -4.50 -15.24 -9.16
CA SER A 266 -4.74 -16.46 -8.36
C SER A 266 -6.16 -16.52 -7.80
N ILE A 267 -6.68 -15.41 -7.27
CA ILE A 267 -8.05 -15.35 -6.72
C ILE A 267 -9.08 -15.47 -7.85
N ALA A 268 -8.91 -14.74 -8.96
CA ALA A 268 -9.83 -14.84 -10.09
C ALA A 268 -9.87 -16.27 -10.67
N ARG A 269 -8.72 -16.93 -10.78
CA ARG A 269 -8.62 -18.35 -11.17
C ARG A 269 -9.36 -19.27 -10.20
N ALA A 270 -9.12 -19.13 -8.89
CA ALA A 270 -9.75 -19.95 -7.86
C ALA A 270 -11.29 -19.85 -7.86
N LEU A 271 -11.81 -18.63 -8.07
CA LEU A 271 -13.25 -18.36 -8.14
C LEU A 271 -13.87 -18.60 -9.53
N ARG A 272 -13.06 -18.96 -10.54
CA ARG A 272 -13.46 -19.01 -11.96
C ARG A 272 -14.14 -17.73 -12.43
N LEU A 273 -13.56 -16.58 -12.07
CA LEU A 273 -14.01 -15.28 -12.54
C LEU A 273 -13.25 -14.87 -13.81
N PRO A 274 -13.82 -13.98 -14.64
CA PRO A 274 -13.16 -13.55 -15.87
C PRO A 274 -11.81 -12.89 -15.60
N MET A 275 -10.86 -13.16 -16.49
CA MET A 275 -9.56 -12.50 -16.60
C MET A 275 -9.36 -12.12 -18.07
N ASP A 276 -8.79 -10.95 -18.34
CA ASP A 276 -8.50 -10.50 -19.70
C ASP A 276 -7.05 -10.81 -20.06
N LEU A 277 -6.79 -12.10 -20.35
CA LEU A 277 -5.45 -12.61 -20.61
C LEU A 277 -4.85 -12.08 -21.93
N ASP A 278 -5.70 -11.64 -22.85
CA ASP A 278 -5.30 -11.06 -24.13
C ASP A 278 -4.87 -9.59 -24.00
N ASN A 279 -5.42 -8.87 -23.02
CA ASN A 279 -4.99 -7.50 -22.73
C ASN A 279 -3.65 -7.43 -21.94
N ILE A 280 -3.22 -8.53 -21.31
CA ILE A 280 -1.92 -8.61 -20.64
C ILE A 280 -0.80 -8.54 -21.68
N THR A 281 0.07 -7.55 -21.52
CA THR A 281 1.15 -7.26 -22.46
C THR A 281 2.26 -8.32 -22.42
N ALA A 282 3.03 -8.45 -23.51
CA ALA A 282 4.17 -9.38 -23.57
C ALA A 282 5.20 -9.14 -22.46
N ARG A 283 5.44 -7.87 -22.09
CA ARG A 283 6.35 -7.51 -20.98
C ARG A 283 5.81 -7.95 -19.63
N ALA A 284 4.52 -7.75 -19.36
CA ALA A 284 3.90 -8.22 -18.12
C ALA A 284 3.91 -9.75 -18.05
N TRP A 285 3.64 -10.44 -19.17
CA TRP A 285 3.76 -11.89 -19.25
C TRP A 285 5.18 -12.38 -18.94
N ALA A 286 6.23 -11.72 -19.46
CA ALA A 286 7.60 -12.11 -19.17
C ALA A 286 7.92 -12.06 -17.67
N GLU A 287 7.35 -11.11 -16.94
CA GLU A 287 7.52 -11.00 -15.48
C GLU A 287 6.66 -12.03 -14.73
N LEU A 288 5.40 -12.23 -15.13
CA LEU A 288 4.52 -13.25 -14.53
C LEU A 288 5.09 -14.66 -14.69
N GLN A 289 5.63 -14.99 -15.87
CA GLN A 289 6.25 -16.27 -16.15
C GLN A 289 7.51 -16.52 -15.32
N SER A 290 8.21 -15.45 -14.91
CA SER A 290 9.41 -15.56 -14.07
C SER A 290 9.11 -16.14 -12.68
N VAL A 291 7.84 -16.14 -12.28
CA VAL A 291 7.31 -16.68 -11.02
C VAL A 291 6.23 -17.73 -11.27
N ASP A 292 6.36 -18.47 -12.36
CA ASP A 292 5.53 -19.62 -12.76
C ASP A 292 4.04 -19.32 -13.00
N ILE A 293 3.66 -18.05 -13.12
CA ILE A 293 2.30 -17.65 -13.54
C ILE A 293 2.27 -17.56 -15.06
N THR A 294 1.86 -18.67 -15.68
CA THR A 294 1.75 -18.79 -17.13
C THR A 294 0.30 -18.69 -17.60
N ARG A 295 0.09 -18.30 -18.87
CA ARG A 295 -1.23 -18.34 -19.50
C ARG A 295 -1.85 -19.73 -19.43
N GLN A 296 -1.06 -20.77 -19.72
CA GLN A 296 -1.51 -22.16 -19.63
C GLN A 296 -2.01 -22.49 -18.22
N TRP A 297 -1.27 -22.11 -17.17
CA TRP A 297 -1.68 -22.36 -15.78
C TRP A 297 -3.00 -21.66 -15.43
N LEU A 298 -3.21 -20.44 -15.92
CA LEU A 298 -4.44 -19.66 -15.71
C LEU A 298 -5.65 -20.24 -16.46
N GLU A 299 -5.44 -20.80 -17.65
CA GLU A 299 -6.48 -21.43 -18.48
C GLU A 299 -6.80 -22.87 -18.06
N MET A 300 -5.89 -23.53 -17.33
CA MET A 300 -6.10 -24.89 -16.83
C MET A 300 -7.37 -24.98 -15.98
N PRO A 301 -8.28 -25.94 -16.26
CA PRO A 301 -9.49 -26.12 -15.47
C PRO A 301 -9.18 -26.44 -14.00
N VAL A 302 -9.69 -25.63 -13.08
CA VAL A 302 -9.67 -25.88 -11.64
C VAL A 302 -11.08 -26.02 -11.07
N PRO A 303 -11.29 -26.71 -9.94
CA PRO A 303 -12.56 -26.62 -9.22
C PRO A 303 -12.89 -25.17 -8.89
N LYS A 304 -14.17 -24.77 -9.03
CA LYS A 304 -14.61 -23.45 -8.58
C LYS A 304 -14.72 -23.48 -7.06
N LEU A 305 -13.92 -22.68 -6.38
CA LEU A 305 -14.02 -22.48 -4.94
C LEU A 305 -15.11 -21.47 -4.59
N THR A 306 -15.66 -21.56 -3.38
CA THR A 306 -16.48 -20.49 -2.82
C THR A 306 -15.61 -19.35 -2.29
N GLU A 307 -16.22 -18.21 -1.98
CA GLU A 307 -15.51 -17.10 -1.34
C GLU A 307 -14.89 -17.53 -0.01
N GLU A 308 -15.66 -18.24 0.84
CA GLU A 308 -15.15 -18.71 2.14
C GLU A 308 -14.00 -19.70 1.96
N ASP A 309 -14.09 -20.64 1.00
CA ASP A 309 -12.98 -21.56 0.72
C ASP A 309 -11.69 -20.81 0.35
N VAL A 310 -11.79 -19.72 -0.43
CA VAL A 310 -10.63 -18.90 -0.79
C VAL A 310 -10.07 -18.18 0.44
N LEU A 311 -10.93 -17.68 1.33
CA LEU A 311 -10.52 -16.98 2.55
C LEU A 311 -9.90 -17.91 3.60
N GLU A 312 -10.46 -19.10 3.79
CA GLU A 312 -9.94 -20.11 4.73
C GLU A 312 -8.61 -20.71 4.24
N ASN A 313 -8.46 -20.89 2.93
CA ASN A 313 -7.25 -21.45 2.32
C ASN A 313 -6.36 -20.37 1.68
N ALA A 314 -6.48 -19.11 2.11
CA ALA A 314 -5.77 -17.98 1.52
C ALA A 314 -4.25 -18.16 1.57
N ASP A 315 -3.73 -18.77 2.64
CA ASP A 315 -2.30 -19.02 2.80
C ASP A 315 -1.73 -19.96 1.72
N GLU A 316 -2.55 -20.89 1.20
CA GLU A 316 -2.20 -21.85 0.14
C GLU A 316 -2.43 -21.28 -1.26
N ILE A 317 -3.50 -20.50 -1.45
CA ILE A 317 -3.92 -20.01 -2.78
C ILE A 317 -3.12 -18.76 -3.19
N LEU A 318 -2.91 -17.83 -2.26
CA LEU A 318 -2.29 -16.56 -2.58
C LEU A 318 -0.77 -16.69 -2.51
N PRO A 319 -0.02 -16.26 -3.53
CA PRO A 319 1.40 -16.03 -3.37
C PRO A 319 1.64 -14.87 -2.40
N GLY A 320 2.84 -14.75 -1.85
CA GLY A 320 3.15 -13.62 -0.97
C GLY A 320 4.49 -13.74 -0.27
N VAL A 321 4.51 -13.26 0.98
CA VAL A 321 5.68 -13.17 1.85
C VAL A 321 6.39 -14.52 2.01
N VAL A 322 7.72 -14.48 1.99
CA VAL A 322 8.61 -15.63 2.21
C VAL A 322 9.01 -15.67 3.69
N ASN A 323 9.02 -16.89 4.26
CA ASN A 323 9.29 -17.15 5.68
C ASN A 323 8.47 -16.24 6.64
N PRO A 324 7.15 -16.10 6.46
CA PRO A 324 6.38 -15.14 7.23
C PRO A 324 6.25 -15.58 8.69
N ARG A 325 6.40 -14.61 9.60
CA ARG A 325 5.89 -14.69 10.97
C ARG A 325 4.57 -13.95 11.04
N LYS A 326 3.59 -14.53 11.72
CA LYS A 326 2.23 -14.00 11.88
C LYS A 326 2.09 -13.39 13.28
N TYR A 327 1.61 -12.17 13.36
CA TYR A 327 1.40 -11.43 14.61
C TYR A 327 -0.05 -10.98 14.71
N ASP A 328 -0.60 -10.98 15.91
CA ASP A 328 -1.72 -10.08 16.18
C ASP A 328 -1.21 -8.65 16.10
N VAL A 329 -1.99 -7.77 15.47
CA VAL A 329 -1.59 -6.36 15.31
C VAL A 329 -1.29 -5.69 16.66
N ASN A 330 -2.05 -6.04 17.70
CA ASN A 330 -1.92 -5.43 19.03
C ASN A 330 -0.72 -5.95 19.82
N ASP A 331 -0.07 -7.03 19.38
CA ASP A 331 1.14 -7.58 20.02
C ASP A 331 2.41 -6.80 19.63
N VAL A 332 2.38 -6.12 18.47
CA VAL A 332 3.57 -5.48 17.90
C VAL A 332 3.42 -3.97 17.69
N VAL A 333 2.19 -3.45 17.69
CA VAL A 333 1.91 -2.02 17.53
C VAL A 333 1.59 -1.39 18.88
N PHE A 334 2.28 -0.30 19.21
CA PHE A 334 2.07 0.44 20.45
C PHE A 334 1.16 1.65 20.23
N THR A 335 0.21 1.87 21.14
CA THR A 335 -0.53 3.13 21.21
C THR A 335 0.25 4.13 22.05
N CYS A 336 0.60 5.26 21.46
CA CYS A 336 1.38 6.32 22.07
C CYS A 336 0.64 7.67 22.03
N PHE A 337 1.15 8.65 22.76
CA PHE A 337 0.54 9.98 22.86
C PHE A 337 1.61 11.06 22.76
N ALA A 338 1.36 12.06 21.91
CA ALA A 338 2.13 13.29 21.83
C ALA A 338 1.36 14.43 22.48
N GLU A 339 2.03 15.26 23.27
CA GLU A 339 1.43 16.45 23.88
C GLU A 339 1.41 17.59 22.86
N VAL A 340 0.24 18.20 22.64
CA VAL A 340 0.08 19.36 21.76
C VAL A 340 -0.44 20.57 22.56
N GLY A 341 0.25 21.70 22.37
CA GLY A 341 -0.13 23.00 22.93
C GLY A 341 -1.34 23.56 22.17
N ARG A 342 -2.24 24.23 22.88
CA ARG A 342 -3.32 25.01 22.25
C ARG A 342 -2.81 26.39 21.85
#